data_AF-A0A317ZLF7-F1
#
_entry.id   AF-A0A317ZLF7-F1
#
_cell.length_a   1.000
_cell.length_b   1.000
_cell.length_c   1.000
_cell.angle_alpha   90.00
_cell.angle_beta   90.00
_cell.angle_gamma   90.00
#
_symmetry.space_group_name_H-M   'P 1'
#
loop_
_entity.id
_entity.type
_entity.pdbx_description
1 polymer ?
#
loop_
_entity_poly.entity_id
_entity_poly.type
_entity_poly.pdbx_seq_one_letter_code
_entity_poly.pdbx_strand_id
1 'polypeptide(L)'
;MAEDISSELKRHRDAIDLIDTRFVSLLNERVQKEGGYSEEQVLEKVVRFNQGPLTADSLRAIYRTLMLAGLAPNAVETDPKLVDELDHEIVNLLNERVRHAGEIGRIKHARGADYYDPTREAIVMAKIASLNEGPSTDVTLQAVYREVISSSISLEKKLEIAYLGPEATYTHQAAIRNFGVSLNYRAMKTIPDVFNEVENGAADYGVIPIENSTEGAVFHSMDMLVDSDLHICSQVYLPIEHCLVSRVPLNQVKEVRSKDQALGQCREWLHANLPGVPTMDVVSTAEAVRMASELDGVAAVASVLSAQHYEVPVQAQGIQDRDDNVTRFLVIGKTQAKPLGNGKDKTSLVISLKDEPGALEKTLRPFGSRGINLSKIESRPSRKKAWDYLFFIDFIGHHDDANVQDALRELGEHCEFVKWLGSYPNVGR
;
A
#
# COMPACT_ATOMS: atom_id res chain seq x y z
N MET A 1 2.06 6.94 38.62
CA MET A 1 1.12 6.69 37.51
C MET A 1 1.80 6.80 36.14
N ALA A 2 2.51 7.88 35.80
CA ALA A 2 3.21 7.98 34.50
C ALA A 2 4.38 6.99 34.34
N GLU A 3 5.18 6.78 35.39
CA GLU A 3 6.27 5.79 35.39
C GLU A 3 5.77 4.35 35.25
N ASP A 4 4.68 4.02 35.95
CA ASP A 4 4.04 2.69 35.94
C ASP A 4 3.53 2.30 34.54
N ILE A 5 2.87 3.24 33.86
CA ILE A 5 2.39 3.02 32.48
C ILE A 5 3.55 2.94 31.49
N SER A 6 4.64 3.68 31.71
CA SER A 6 5.84 3.57 30.88
C SER A 6 6.49 2.19 31.02
N SER A 7 6.57 1.66 32.24
CA SER A 7 7.07 0.31 32.50
C SER A 7 6.16 -0.77 31.92
N GLU A 8 4.85 -0.60 31.98
CA GLU A 8 3.89 -1.53 31.39
C GLU A 8 4.02 -1.56 29.86
N LEU A 9 4.01 -0.40 29.20
CA LEU A 9 4.24 -0.30 27.75
C LEU A 9 5.56 -0.93 27.34
N LYS A 10 6.62 -0.76 28.13
CA LYS A 10 7.92 -1.38 27.88
C LYS A 10 7.82 -2.91 27.97
N ARG A 11 7.18 -3.46 29.00
CA ARG A 11 6.98 -4.92 29.15
C ARG A 11 6.27 -5.53 27.93
N HIS A 12 5.19 -4.90 27.45
CA HIS A 12 4.47 -5.41 26.28
C HIS A 12 5.30 -5.32 24.99
N ARG A 13 6.13 -4.27 24.84
CA ARG A 13 7.04 -4.14 23.69
C ARG A 13 8.15 -5.20 23.73
N ASP A 14 8.77 -5.40 24.88
CA ASP A 14 9.83 -6.40 25.06
C ASP A 14 9.29 -7.82 24.78
N ALA A 15 8.04 -8.10 25.18
CA ALA A 15 7.36 -9.37 24.88
C ALA A 15 7.09 -9.54 23.37
N ILE A 16 6.57 -8.52 22.69
CA ILE A 16 6.42 -8.53 21.22
C ILE A 16 7.77 -8.75 20.55
N ASP A 17 8.84 -8.15 21.09
CA ASP A 17 10.16 -8.27 20.48
C ASP A 17 10.72 -9.70 20.54
N LEU A 18 10.49 -10.40 21.65
CA LEU A 18 10.83 -11.82 21.80
C LEU A 18 9.98 -12.69 20.87
N ILE A 19 8.66 -12.43 20.82
CA ILE A 19 7.73 -13.16 19.95
C ILE A 19 8.13 -13.01 18.49
N ASP A 20 8.45 -11.79 18.05
CA ASP A 20 8.84 -11.52 16.67
C ASP A 20 10.10 -12.29 16.26
N THR A 21 11.09 -12.35 17.16
CA THR A 21 12.33 -13.09 16.93
C THR A 21 12.07 -14.59 16.74
N ARG A 22 11.25 -15.17 17.63
CA ARG A 22 10.88 -16.59 17.56
C ARG A 22 10.04 -16.89 16.33
N PHE A 23 9.07 -16.02 16.01
CA PHE A 23 8.16 -16.18 14.89
C PHE A 23 8.89 -16.17 13.55
N VAL A 24 9.83 -15.23 13.32
CA VAL A 24 10.65 -15.20 12.10
C VAL A 24 11.45 -16.50 11.93
N SER A 25 12.06 -16.99 13.00
CA SER A 25 12.79 -18.26 12.99
C SER A 25 11.90 -19.44 12.61
N LEU A 26 10.71 -19.55 13.20
CA LEU A 26 9.78 -20.65 12.92
C LEU A 26 9.17 -20.56 11.52
N LEU A 27 8.90 -19.36 11.01
CA LEU A 27 8.44 -19.19 9.62
C LEU A 27 9.48 -19.70 8.63
N ASN A 28 10.76 -19.34 8.85
CA ASN A 28 11.86 -19.81 8.02
C ASN A 28 12.05 -21.33 8.09
N GLU A 29 11.87 -21.93 9.26
CA GLU A 29 11.86 -23.39 9.40
C GLU A 29 10.65 -24.02 8.69
N ARG A 30 9.48 -23.40 8.78
CA ARG A 30 8.23 -23.91 8.23
C ARG A 30 8.23 -23.98 6.71
N VAL A 31 8.82 -22.99 6.03
CA VAL A 31 8.92 -22.98 4.55
C VAL A 31 9.92 -24.01 4.02
N GLN A 32 10.79 -24.57 4.88
CA GLN A 32 11.71 -25.65 4.50
C GLN A 32 11.09 -27.05 4.59
N LYS A 33 9.87 -27.17 5.13
CA LYS A 33 9.24 -28.47 5.42
C LYS A 33 7.96 -28.63 4.61
N GLU A 34 7.95 -29.61 3.71
CA GLU A 34 6.78 -29.99 2.93
C GLU A 34 6.01 -31.11 3.66
N GLY A 35 4.80 -30.80 4.13
CA GLY A 35 3.94 -31.76 4.86
C GLY A 35 2.89 -32.46 3.99
N GLY A 36 2.92 -32.28 2.67
CA GLY A 36 1.97 -32.90 1.73
C GLY A 36 0.51 -32.43 1.81
N TYR A 37 0.22 -31.34 2.52
CA TYR A 37 -1.12 -30.77 2.64
C TYR A 37 -1.45 -29.85 1.46
N SER A 38 -2.70 -29.87 0.98
CA SER A 38 -3.23 -28.84 0.09
C SER A 38 -3.38 -27.50 0.81
N GLU A 39 -3.50 -26.40 0.04
CA GLU A 39 -3.74 -25.07 0.59
C GLU A 39 -4.95 -25.07 1.53
N GLU A 40 -6.10 -25.62 1.09
CA GLU A 40 -7.32 -25.68 1.89
C GLU A 40 -7.12 -26.46 3.18
N GLN A 41 -6.39 -27.58 3.14
CA GLN A 41 -6.12 -28.39 4.33
C GLN A 41 -5.28 -27.61 5.35
N VAL A 42 -4.26 -26.87 4.91
CA VAL A 42 -3.47 -26.01 5.80
C VAL A 42 -4.36 -24.93 6.41
N LEU A 43 -5.18 -24.25 5.60
CA LEU A 43 -6.06 -23.17 6.07
C LEU A 43 -7.10 -23.64 7.08
N GLU A 44 -7.70 -24.81 6.88
CA GLU A 44 -8.61 -25.39 7.88
C GLU A 44 -7.87 -25.79 9.16
N LYS A 45 -6.69 -26.39 9.01
CA LYS A 45 -5.89 -26.86 10.13
C LYS A 45 -5.48 -25.74 11.07
N VAL A 46 -4.95 -24.64 10.54
CA VAL A 46 -4.47 -23.51 11.37
C VAL A 46 -5.61 -22.80 12.10
N VAL A 47 -6.80 -22.78 11.51
CA VAL A 47 -8.02 -22.28 12.18
C VAL A 47 -8.40 -23.18 13.37
N ARG A 48 -8.22 -24.51 13.26
CA ARG A 48 -8.50 -25.44 14.38
C ARG A 48 -7.47 -25.30 15.52
N PHE A 49 -6.23 -24.93 15.21
CA PHE A 49 -5.20 -24.66 16.22
C PHE A 49 -5.44 -23.35 16.99
N ASN A 50 -6.30 -22.48 16.48
CA ASN A 50 -6.54 -21.18 17.08
C ASN A 50 -7.34 -21.27 18.39
N GLN A 51 -6.72 -20.83 19.48
CA GLN A 51 -7.37 -20.66 20.79
C GLN A 51 -7.28 -19.21 21.29
N GLY A 52 -6.94 -18.26 20.42
CA GLY A 52 -6.70 -16.88 20.79
C GLY A 52 -7.61 -15.87 20.10
N PRO A 53 -7.27 -14.58 20.20
CA PRO A 53 -8.14 -13.50 19.75
C PRO A 53 -8.21 -13.33 18.23
N LEU A 54 -7.30 -13.93 17.46
CA LEU A 54 -7.33 -13.83 16.01
C LEU A 54 -8.60 -14.46 15.44
N THR A 55 -9.17 -13.85 14.41
CA THR A 55 -10.31 -14.44 13.69
C THR A 55 -9.84 -15.55 12.75
N ALA A 56 -10.76 -16.42 12.33
CA ALA A 56 -10.46 -17.43 11.34
C ALA A 56 -10.01 -16.80 10.00
N ASP A 57 -10.61 -15.67 9.62
CA ASP A 57 -10.28 -14.98 8.37
C ASP A 57 -8.90 -14.33 8.41
N SER A 58 -8.54 -13.71 9.54
CA SER A 58 -7.19 -13.19 9.79
C SER A 58 -6.13 -14.28 9.68
N LEU A 59 -6.35 -15.45 10.31
CA LEU A 59 -5.41 -16.56 10.21
C LEU A 59 -5.28 -17.10 8.79
N ARG A 60 -6.40 -17.22 8.07
CA ARG A 60 -6.37 -17.63 6.66
C ARG A 60 -5.61 -16.64 5.81
N ALA A 61 -5.79 -15.33 6.02
CA ALA A 61 -5.04 -14.31 5.31
C ALA A 61 -3.54 -14.43 5.55
N ILE A 62 -3.11 -14.52 6.81
CA ILE A 62 -1.70 -14.67 7.19
C ILE A 62 -1.08 -15.91 6.52
N TYR A 63 -1.75 -17.06 6.60
CA TYR A 63 -1.23 -18.29 6.03
C TYR A 63 -1.31 -18.33 4.49
N ARG A 64 -2.30 -17.70 3.86
CA ARG A 64 -2.32 -17.53 2.40
C ARG A 64 -1.14 -16.71 1.92
N THR A 65 -0.82 -15.61 2.60
CA THR A 65 0.37 -14.80 2.27
C THR A 65 1.64 -15.62 2.42
N LEU A 66 1.73 -16.46 3.45
CA LEU A 66 2.85 -17.39 3.63
C LEU A 66 2.93 -18.42 2.49
N MET A 67 1.81 -19.02 2.09
CA MET A 67 1.78 -20.04 1.05
C MET A 67 2.00 -19.49 -0.36
N LEU A 68 1.56 -18.26 -0.64
CA LEU A 68 1.85 -17.56 -1.91
C LEU A 68 3.35 -17.35 -2.13
N ALA A 69 4.13 -17.25 -1.04
CA ALA A 69 5.58 -17.20 -1.15
C ALA A 69 6.23 -18.54 -1.54
N GLY A 70 5.47 -19.63 -1.44
CA GLY A 70 5.92 -20.98 -1.72
C GLY A 70 6.82 -21.56 -0.64
N LEU A 71 7.10 -22.85 -0.77
CA LEU A 71 8.15 -23.51 -0.01
C LEU A 71 9.53 -23.08 -0.54
N ALA A 72 10.55 -23.19 0.29
CA ALA A 72 11.92 -22.99 -0.13
C ALA A 72 12.28 -23.98 -1.26
N PRO A 73 13.12 -23.59 -2.25
CA PRO A 73 13.46 -24.49 -3.37
C PRO A 73 14.10 -25.82 -2.95
N ASN A 74 14.69 -25.85 -1.76
CA ASN A 74 15.32 -27.00 -1.12
C ASN A 74 14.46 -27.59 0.02
N ALA A 75 13.16 -27.32 0.03
CA ALA A 75 12.25 -27.88 1.02
C ALA A 75 12.28 -29.41 0.97
N VAL A 76 12.20 -30.03 2.15
CA VAL A 76 12.30 -31.48 2.31
C VAL A 76 10.93 -32.01 2.73
N GLU A 77 10.50 -33.08 2.08
CA GLU A 77 9.33 -33.85 2.50
C GLU A 77 9.54 -34.31 3.94
N THR A 78 8.61 -33.92 4.82
CA THR A 78 8.73 -34.08 6.26
C THR A 78 7.46 -34.71 6.82
N ASP A 79 7.57 -35.41 7.95
CA ASP A 79 6.40 -35.92 8.69
C ASP A 79 5.38 -34.79 8.91
N PRO A 80 4.13 -34.95 8.43
CA PRO A 80 3.07 -33.96 8.62
C PRO A 80 2.89 -33.53 10.08
N LYS A 81 3.18 -34.41 11.06
CA LYS A 81 3.10 -34.08 12.50
C LYS A 81 4.09 -33.00 12.91
N LEU A 82 5.31 -33.00 12.38
CA LEU A 82 6.30 -31.96 12.67
C LEU A 82 5.88 -30.61 12.08
N VAL A 83 5.24 -30.65 10.91
CA VAL A 83 4.66 -29.47 10.28
C VAL A 83 3.49 -28.93 11.11
N ASP A 84 2.66 -29.81 11.66
CA ASP A 84 1.54 -29.45 12.54
C ASP A 84 2.02 -28.82 13.85
N GLU A 85 3.08 -29.35 14.47
CA GLU A 85 3.68 -28.78 15.67
C GLU A 85 4.20 -27.36 15.43
N LEU A 86 4.87 -27.13 14.29
CA LEU A 86 5.33 -25.79 13.89
C LEU A 86 4.17 -24.83 13.66
N ASP A 87 3.17 -25.25 12.86
CA ASP A 87 1.99 -24.41 12.57
C ASP A 87 1.25 -24.04 13.87
N HIS A 88 1.17 -24.98 14.82
CA HIS A 88 0.57 -24.74 16.14
C HIS A 88 1.39 -23.73 16.97
N GLU A 89 2.72 -23.84 17.01
CA GLU A 89 3.58 -22.87 17.71
C GLU A 89 3.46 -21.47 17.09
N ILE A 90 3.47 -21.39 15.76
CA ILE A 90 3.29 -20.13 14.99
C ILE A 90 1.94 -19.48 15.35
N VAL A 91 0.83 -20.25 15.34
CA VAL A 91 -0.50 -19.73 15.69
C VAL A 91 -0.55 -19.23 17.14
N ASN A 92 0.12 -19.91 18.07
CA ASN A 92 0.18 -19.47 19.47
C ASN A 92 0.94 -18.15 19.61
N LEU A 93 2.11 -18.03 18.98
CA LEU A 93 2.90 -16.80 18.98
C LEU A 93 2.15 -15.62 18.37
N LEU A 94 1.45 -15.83 17.25
CA LEU A 94 0.60 -14.81 16.63
C LEU A 94 -0.48 -14.31 17.59
N ASN A 95 -1.16 -15.24 18.27
CA ASN A 95 -2.17 -14.90 19.26
C ASN A 95 -1.60 -14.16 20.47
N GLU A 96 -0.45 -14.55 20.99
CA GLU A 96 0.25 -13.83 22.06
C GLU A 96 0.63 -12.42 21.62
N ARG A 97 1.22 -12.28 20.42
CA ARG A 97 1.61 -10.99 19.87
C ARG A 97 0.43 -10.03 19.78
N VAL A 98 -0.71 -10.51 19.28
CA VAL A 98 -1.94 -9.74 19.15
C VAL A 98 -2.48 -9.30 20.52
N ARG A 99 -2.41 -10.15 21.55
CA ARG A 99 -2.80 -9.76 22.92
C ARG A 99 -1.92 -8.62 23.44
N HIS A 100 -0.59 -8.72 23.25
CA HIS A 100 0.32 -7.64 23.65
C HIS A 100 0.10 -6.36 22.83
N ALA A 101 -0.19 -6.47 21.53
CA ALA A 101 -0.50 -5.35 20.67
C ALA A 101 -1.78 -4.63 21.14
N GLY A 102 -2.87 -5.39 21.39
CA GLY A 102 -4.13 -4.83 21.88
C GLY A 102 -4.01 -4.15 23.25
N GLU A 103 -3.15 -4.64 24.13
CA GLU A 103 -2.82 -3.96 25.41
C GLU A 103 -2.14 -2.61 25.16
N ILE A 104 -1.13 -2.58 24.29
CA ILE A 104 -0.44 -1.34 23.90
C ILE A 104 -1.42 -0.37 23.25
N GLY A 105 -2.28 -0.86 22.34
CA GLY A 105 -3.33 -0.10 21.67
C GLY A 105 -4.25 0.55 22.69
N ARG A 106 -4.80 -0.21 23.64
CA ARG A 106 -5.68 0.32 24.70
C ARG A 106 -5.03 1.44 25.52
N ILE A 107 -3.78 1.26 25.94
CA ILE A 107 -3.04 2.27 26.70
C ILE A 107 -2.81 3.55 25.86
N LYS A 108 -2.52 3.39 24.57
CA LYS A 108 -2.26 4.50 23.64
C LYS A 108 -3.54 5.25 23.23
N HIS A 109 -4.63 4.55 22.93
CA HIS A 109 -5.89 5.16 22.52
C HIS A 109 -6.58 5.89 23.66
N ALA A 110 -6.43 5.42 24.90
CA ALA A 110 -6.83 6.18 26.09
C ALA A 110 -6.15 7.56 26.20
N ARG A 111 -5.08 7.79 25.41
CA ARG A 111 -4.32 9.04 25.34
C ARG A 111 -4.46 9.76 23.99
N GLY A 112 -5.43 9.37 23.16
CA GLY A 112 -5.73 10.00 21.89
C GLY A 112 -4.77 9.68 20.74
N ALA A 113 -3.98 8.60 20.83
CA ALA A 113 -3.16 8.16 19.72
C ALA A 113 -4.01 7.48 18.63
N ASP A 114 -3.57 7.60 17.37
CA ASP A 114 -4.18 6.92 16.22
C ASP A 114 -3.99 5.40 16.24
N TYR A 115 -4.94 4.67 15.66
CA TYR A 115 -4.93 3.20 15.50
C TYR A 115 -3.94 2.72 14.45
N TYR A 116 -3.60 3.58 13.49
CA TYR A 116 -2.61 3.31 12.46
C TYR A 116 -1.44 4.29 12.61
N ASP A 117 -0.24 3.74 12.70
CA ASP A 117 1.01 4.49 12.86
C ASP A 117 2.01 3.99 11.79
N PRO A 118 2.10 4.66 10.63
CA PRO A 118 2.94 4.22 9.52
C PRO A 118 4.43 4.22 9.89
N THR A 119 4.85 5.14 10.78
CA THR A 119 6.22 5.19 11.28
C THR A 119 6.54 3.96 12.13
N ARG A 120 5.62 3.54 13.00
CA ARG A 120 5.80 2.33 13.80
C ARG A 120 5.81 1.08 12.91
N GLU A 121 4.94 1.01 11.91
CA GLU A 121 4.94 -0.09 10.95
C GLU A 121 6.30 -0.20 10.23
N ALA A 122 6.81 0.92 9.71
CA ALA A 122 8.14 0.99 9.08
C ALA A 122 9.27 0.46 9.98
N ILE A 123 9.26 0.81 11.29
CA ILE A 123 10.25 0.31 12.26
C ILE A 123 10.12 -1.21 12.43
N VAL A 124 8.90 -1.73 12.54
CA VAL A 124 8.67 -3.17 12.67
C VAL A 124 9.15 -3.89 11.41
N MET A 125 8.80 -3.42 10.21
CA MET A 125 9.22 -4.04 8.95
C MET A 125 10.74 -4.08 8.79
N ALA A 126 11.44 -3.00 9.17
CA ALA A 126 12.90 -2.95 9.15
C ALA A 126 13.52 -3.93 10.16
N LYS A 127 12.92 -4.05 11.35
CA LYS A 127 13.35 -5.02 12.36
C LYS A 127 13.18 -6.46 11.87
N ILE A 128 12.04 -6.79 11.28
CA ILE A 128 11.77 -8.14 10.75
C ILE A 128 12.77 -8.51 9.66
N ALA A 129 13.06 -7.60 8.72
CA ALA A 129 14.11 -7.82 7.72
C ALA A 129 15.49 -8.06 8.39
N SER A 130 15.84 -7.32 9.44
CA SER A 130 17.12 -7.53 10.15
C SER A 130 17.22 -8.85 10.93
N LEU A 131 16.07 -9.46 11.29
CA LEU A 131 16.00 -10.75 11.96
C LEU A 131 15.98 -11.93 10.97
N ASN A 132 15.82 -11.65 9.68
CA ASN A 132 15.65 -12.69 8.68
C ASN A 132 16.99 -13.27 8.24
N GLU A 133 17.23 -14.54 8.59
CA GLU A 133 18.39 -15.31 8.14
C GLU A 133 18.09 -16.16 6.89
N GLY A 134 16.87 -16.11 6.37
CA GLY A 134 16.39 -16.93 5.27
C GLY A 134 15.85 -18.30 5.71
N PRO A 135 15.24 -19.08 4.80
CA PRO A 135 15.30 -18.91 3.35
C PRO A 135 14.20 -18.01 2.75
N SER A 136 13.23 -17.57 3.55
CA SER A 136 12.20 -16.64 3.06
C SER A 136 12.85 -15.30 2.69
N THR A 137 12.31 -14.64 1.66
CA THR A 137 12.76 -13.29 1.32
C THR A 137 12.21 -12.27 2.32
N ASP A 138 12.90 -11.13 2.48
CA ASP A 138 12.40 -10.03 3.31
C ASP A 138 11.03 -9.53 2.83
N VAL A 139 10.80 -9.51 1.52
CA VAL A 139 9.53 -9.11 0.90
C VAL A 139 8.39 -10.02 1.37
N THR A 140 8.63 -11.33 1.36
CA THR A 140 7.68 -12.33 1.86
C THR A 140 7.37 -12.10 3.34
N LEU A 141 8.40 -12.00 4.18
CA LEU A 141 8.18 -11.84 5.62
C LEU A 141 7.47 -10.53 5.95
N GLN A 142 7.81 -9.44 5.27
CA GLN A 142 7.13 -8.16 5.42
C GLN A 142 5.66 -8.23 5.01
N ALA A 143 5.33 -8.97 3.94
CA ALA A 143 3.94 -9.19 3.54
C ALA A 143 3.14 -9.96 4.62
N VAL A 144 3.71 -11.03 5.16
CA VAL A 144 3.11 -11.79 6.27
C VAL A 144 2.92 -10.88 7.50
N TYR A 145 3.95 -10.13 7.88
CA TYR A 145 3.88 -9.22 9.02
C TYR A 145 2.88 -8.09 8.84
N ARG A 146 2.68 -7.62 7.61
CA ARG A 146 1.64 -6.63 7.31
C ARG A 146 0.27 -7.18 7.62
N GLU A 147 0.02 -8.44 7.29
CA GLU A 147 -1.23 -9.10 7.63
C GLU A 147 -1.40 -9.32 9.14
N VAL A 148 -0.32 -9.63 9.86
CA VAL A 148 -0.32 -9.73 11.33
C VAL A 148 -0.67 -8.38 11.97
N ILE A 149 -0.11 -7.27 11.46
CA ILE A 149 -0.41 -5.92 11.92
C ILE A 149 -1.87 -5.56 11.58
N SER A 150 -2.31 -5.82 10.34
CA SER A 150 -3.69 -5.60 9.89
C SER A 150 -4.70 -6.31 10.80
N SER A 151 -4.45 -7.58 11.08
CA SER A 151 -5.28 -8.40 11.96
C SER A 151 -5.31 -7.85 13.39
N SER A 152 -4.17 -7.37 13.90
CA SER A 152 -4.11 -6.74 15.23
C SER A 152 -4.97 -5.48 15.28
N ILE A 153 -4.84 -4.61 14.27
CA ILE A 153 -5.62 -3.37 14.16
C ILE A 153 -7.12 -3.68 14.07
N SER A 154 -7.54 -4.66 13.25
CA SER A 154 -8.95 -5.03 13.08
C SER A 154 -9.64 -5.44 14.38
N LEU A 155 -8.88 -5.96 15.36
CA LEU A 155 -9.38 -6.35 16.68
C LEU A 155 -9.51 -5.16 17.62
N GLU A 156 -8.70 -4.12 17.44
CA GLU A 156 -8.76 -2.89 18.22
C GLU A 156 -9.83 -1.93 17.70
N LYS A 157 -9.90 -1.74 16.38
CA LYS A 157 -10.90 -0.93 15.68
C LYS A 157 -11.12 -1.46 14.27
N LYS A 158 -12.38 -1.50 13.86
CA LYS A 158 -12.73 -1.67 12.44
C LYS A 158 -12.41 -0.38 11.69
N LEU A 159 -11.20 -0.29 11.14
CA LEU A 159 -10.82 0.82 10.28
C LEU A 159 -11.54 0.73 8.94
N GLU A 160 -12.06 1.86 8.47
CA GLU A 160 -12.69 2.00 7.16
C GLU A 160 -11.73 2.70 6.20
N ILE A 161 -11.34 2.01 5.11
CA ILE A 161 -10.40 2.52 4.11
C ILE A 161 -11.15 2.83 2.82
N ALA A 162 -11.32 4.12 2.51
CA ALA A 162 -11.87 4.57 1.23
C ALA A 162 -10.80 4.52 0.14
N TYR A 163 -11.18 4.14 -1.08
CA TYR A 163 -10.25 4.16 -2.22
C TYR A 163 -10.99 4.47 -3.53
N LEU A 164 -10.26 4.99 -4.52
CA LEU A 164 -10.80 5.15 -5.87
C LEU A 164 -11.07 3.78 -6.50
N GLY A 165 -12.33 3.40 -6.58
CA GLY A 165 -12.77 2.08 -7.03
C GLY A 165 -12.93 1.96 -8.55
N PRO A 166 -13.61 0.89 -9.01
CA PRO A 166 -14.25 -0.17 -8.21
C PRO A 166 -13.27 -1.16 -7.55
N GLU A 167 -13.81 -2.20 -6.90
CA GLU A 167 -13.03 -3.31 -6.36
C GLU A 167 -12.15 -3.97 -7.43
N ALA A 168 -11.06 -4.59 -6.98
CA ALA A 168 -10.05 -5.27 -7.80
C ALA A 168 -9.24 -4.38 -8.78
N THR A 169 -9.43 -3.06 -8.74
CA THR A 169 -8.56 -2.08 -9.42
C THR A 169 -7.16 -2.00 -8.79
N TYR A 170 -6.24 -1.28 -9.44
CA TYR A 170 -4.90 -1.04 -8.89
C TYR A 170 -4.93 -0.18 -7.62
N THR A 171 -5.86 0.75 -7.47
CA THR A 171 -6.01 1.50 -6.21
C THR A 171 -6.44 0.58 -5.06
N HIS A 172 -7.35 -0.36 -5.32
CA HIS A 172 -7.72 -1.38 -4.34
C HIS A 172 -6.52 -2.22 -3.90
N GLN A 173 -5.71 -2.67 -4.88
CA GLN A 173 -4.47 -3.39 -4.62
C GLN A 173 -3.48 -2.55 -3.80
N ALA A 174 -3.33 -1.26 -4.08
CA ALA A 174 -2.48 -0.37 -3.32
C ALA A 174 -2.98 -0.20 -1.88
N ALA A 175 -4.30 -0.13 -1.67
CA ALA A 175 -4.91 -0.05 -0.35
C ALA A 175 -4.63 -1.34 0.47
N ILE A 176 -4.88 -2.50 -0.12
CA ILE A 176 -4.55 -3.80 0.48
C ILE A 176 -3.05 -3.92 0.75
N ARG A 177 -2.21 -3.48 -0.19
CA ARG A 177 -0.75 -3.52 -0.04
C ARG A 177 -0.28 -2.63 1.10
N ASN A 178 -0.94 -1.52 1.42
CA ASN A 178 -0.58 -0.69 2.57
C ASN A 178 -1.13 -1.25 3.89
N PHE A 179 -2.37 -1.72 3.91
CA PHE A 179 -3.12 -1.96 5.15
C PHE A 179 -3.38 -3.43 5.49
N GLY A 180 -3.13 -4.38 4.58
CA GLY A 180 -3.44 -5.81 4.72
C GLY A 180 -4.92 -6.13 4.50
N VAL A 181 -5.27 -7.38 4.23
CA VAL A 181 -6.63 -7.74 3.80
C VAL A 181 -7.67 -7.78 4.92
N SER A 182 -7.25 -7.80 6.19
CA SER A 182 -8.15 -7.92 7.36
C SER A 182 -8.94 -6.65 7.72
N LEU A 183 -8.79 -5.53 7.00
CA LEU A 183 -9.53 -4.29 7.25
C LEU A 183 -10.76 -4.13 6.33
N ASN A 184 -11.61 -3.13 6.61
CA ASN A 184 -12.75 -2.81 5.77
C ASN A 184 -12.35 -1.85 4.65
N TYR A 185 -12.80 -2.15 3.44
CA TYR A 185 -12.48 -1.40 2.23
C TYR A 185 -13.75 -0.92 1.54
N ARG A 186 -13.80 0.38 1.22
CA ARG A 186 -14.97 1.00 0.58
C ARG A 186 -14.59 1.67 -0.73
N ALA A 187 -15.09 1.11 -1.83
CA ALA A 187 -14.90 1.65 -3.16
C ALA A 187 -15.67 2.97 -3.34
N MET A 188 -14.97 4.02 -3.77
CA MET A 188 -15.54 5.31 -4.15
C MET A 188 -15.55 5.47 -5.67
N LYS A 189 -16.54 6.21 -6.18
CA LYS A 189 -16.66 6.44 -7.62
C LYS A 189 -15.68 7.48 -8.13
N THR A 190 -15.37 8.47 -7.30
CA THR A 190 -14.50 9.59 -7.68
C THR A 190 -13.48 9.89 -6.59
N ILE A 191 -12.39 10.58 -6.97
CA ILE A 191 -11.36 11.01 -6.01
C ILE A 191 -11.94 11.97 -4.95
N PRO A 192 -12.78 12.98 -5.29
CA PRO A 192 -13.40 13.85 -4.29
C PRO A 192 -14.24 13.08 -3.26
N ASP A 193 -14.93 12.01 -3.68
CA ASP A 193 -15.69 11.17 -2.74
C ASP A 193 -14.75 10.52 -1.71
N VAL A 194 -13.54 10.09 -2.10
CA VAL A 194 -12.54 9.55 -1.18
C VAL A 194 -12.15 10.60 -0.13
N PHE A 195 -11.87 11.84 -0.54
CA PHE A 195 -11.54 12.93 0.39
C PHE A 195 -12.71 13.24 1.32
N ASN A 196 -13.92 13.39 0.77
CA ASN A 196 -15.12 13.71 1.54
C ASN A 196 -15.43 12.66 2.62
N GLU A 197 -15.29 11.37 2.31
CA GLU A 197 -15.54 10.29 3.27
C GLU A 197 -14.55 10.34 4.45
N VAL A 198 -13.28 10.68 4.19
CA VAL A 198 -12.25 10.79 5.22
C VAL A 198 -12.41 12.07 6.05
N GLU A 199 -12.68 13.21 5.40
CA GLU A 199 -12.92 14.49 6.08
C GLU A 199 -14.13 14.42 7.02
N ASN A 200 -15.21 13.78 6.58
CA ASN A 200 -16.41 13.58 7.40
C ASN A 200 -16.24 12.47 8.46
N GLY A 201 -15.15 11.70 8.42
CA GLY A 201 -14.88 10.62 9.37
C GLY A 201 -15.73 9.35 9.14
N ALA A 202 -16.34 9.22 7.97
CA ALA A 202 -17.02 8.00 7.54
C ALA A 202 -16.02 6.93 7.05
N ALA A 203 -14.85 7.37 6.58
CA ALA A 203 -13.65 6.56 6.44
C ALA A 203 -12.53 7.12 7.35
N ASP A 204 -11.64 6.25 7.81
CA ASP A 204 -10.45 6.64 8.59
C ASP A 204 -9.31 7.12 7.68
N TYR A 205 -9.15 6.45 6.53
CA TYR A 205 -8.10 6.75 5.55
C TYR A 205 -8.63 6.65 4.13
N GLY A 206 -7.96 7.36 3.23
CA GLY A 206 -8.22 7.36 1.80
C GLY A 206 -7.00 6.91 1.01
N VAL A 207 -7.18 6.16 -0.07
CA VAL A 207 -6.10 5.76 -0.98
C VAL A 207 -6.38 6.31 -2.38
N ILE A 208 -5.44 7.10 -2.90
CA ILE A 208 -5.57 7.81 -4.18
C ILE A 208 -4.31 7.62 -5.04
N PRO A 209 -4.44 7.49 -6.38
CA PRO A 209 -3.29 7.55 -7.26
C PRO A 209 -2.81 9.00 -7.40
N ILE A 210 -1.50 9.24 -7.43
CA ILE A 210 -0.94 10.60 -7.62
C ILE A 210 -0.11 10.71 -8.89
N GLU A 211 0.50 9.62 -9.35
CA GLU A 211 1.44 9.62 -10.46
C GLU A 211 1.61 8.22 -11.02
N ASN A 212 1.70 8.12 -12.35
CA ASN A 212 2.07 6.92 -13.07
C ASN A 212 3.33 7.20 -13.92
N SER A 213 4.27 6.26 -13.97
CA SER A 213 5.54 6.45 -14.69
C SER A 213 5.38 6.60 -16.22
N THR A 214 4.27 6.15 -16.78
CA THR A 214 3.97 6.23 -18.23
C THR A 214 3.06 7.41 -18.57
N GLU A 215 2.04 7.67 -17.75
CA GLU A 215 0.98 8.67 -18.03
C GLU A 215 1.18 10.00 -17.30
N GLY A 216 2.13 10.08 -16.37
CA GLY A 216 2.40 11.27 -15.58
C GLY A 216 1.43 11.45 -14.40
N ALA A 217 1.21 12.71 -14.00
CA ALA A 217 0.54 13.05 -12.76
C ALA A 217 -1.00 12.94 -12.82
N VAL A 218 -1.62 12.52 -11.73
CA VAL A 218 -3.07 12.50 -11.57
C VAL A 218 -3.55 13.83 -11.01
N PHE A 219 -3.84 14.77 -11.91
CA PHE A 219 -4.15 16.16 -11.55
C PHE A 219 -5.32 16.31 -10.57
N HIS A 220 -6.33 15.45 -10.64
CA HIS A 220 -7.48 15.59 -9.75
C HIS A 220 -7.12 15.30 -8.28
N SER A 221 -6.27 14.31 -8.03
CA SER A 221 -5.70 14.05 -6.70
C SER A 221 -4.88 15.22 -6.19
N MET A 222 -4.09 15.84 -7.07
CA MET A 222 -3.28 17.02 -6.74
C MET A 222 -4.17 18.22 -6.37
N ASP A 223 -5.27 18.46 -7.07
CA ASP A 223 -6.21 19.53 -6.71
C ASP A 223 -6.80 19.31 -5.32
N MET A 224 -7.29 18.09 -5.06
CA MET A 224 -7.93 17.77 -3.79
C MET A 224 -6.97 17.93 -2.61
N LEU A 225 -5.70 17.57 -2.77
CA LEU A 225 -4.66 17.80 -1.75
C LEU A 225 -4.45 19.29 -1.43
N VAL A 226 -4.63 20.19 -2.41
CA VAL A 226 -4.49 21.64 -2.20
C VAL A 226 -5.63 22.21 -1.38
N ASP A 227 -6.85 21.73 -1.61
CA ASP A 227 -8.05 22.29 -0.97
C ASP A 227 -8.47 21.56 0.33
N SER A 228 -7.99 20.33 0.56
CA SER A 228 -8.33 19.51 1.74
C SER A 228 -7.40 19.71 2.95
N ASP A 229 -7.90 19.59 4.18
CA ASP A 229 -7.08 19.63 5.40
C ASP A 229 -6.44 18.26 5.76
N LEU A 230 -6.61 17.25 4.91
CA LEU A 230 -6.01 15.93 5.10
C LEU A 230 -4.50 15.96 4.82
N HIS A 231 -3.79 15.04 5.49
CA HIS A 231 -2.36 14.87 5.37
C HIS A 231 -2.03 13.54 4.69
N ILE A 232 -0.89 13.49 4.01
CA ILE A 232 -0.31 12.27 3.47
C ILE A 232 0.38 11.52 4.61
N CYS A 233 -0.12 10.32 4.90
CA CYS A 233 0.35 9.47 5.99
C CYS A 233 1.36 8.42 5.51
N SER A 234 1.20 7.94 4.27
CA SER A 234 2.00 6.88 3.67
C SER A 234 1.95 6.97 2.14
N GLN A 235 2.82 6.23 1.47
CA GLN A 235 2.84 6.09 0.01
C GLN A 235 3.04 4.62 -0.37
N VAL A 236 2.54 4.24 -1.54
CA VAL A 236 2.72 2.91 -2.12
C VAL A 236 3.16 3.05 -3.57
N TYR A 237 4.26 2.39 -3.94
CA TYR A 237 4.62 2.17 -5.33
C TYR A 237 4.13 0.78 -5.73
N LEU A 238 3.30 0.73 -6.76
CA LEU A 238 2.74 -0.52 -7.28
C LEU A 238 3.16 -0.69 -8.75
N PRO A 239 3.96 -1.72 -9.06
CA PRO A 239 4.17 -2.16 -10.44
C PRO A 239 2.83 -2.52 -11.09
N ILE A 240 2.59 -2.00 -12.29
CA ILE A 240 1.37 -2.20 -13.05
C ILE A 240 1.65 -3.26 -14.10
N GLU A 241 1.13 -4.45 -13.85
CA GLU A 241 1.20 -5.57 -14.78
C GLU A 241 -0.18 -5.83 -15.36
N HIS A 242 -0.30 -5.67 -16.67
CA HIS A 242 -1.54 -5.92 -17.39
C HIS A 242 -1.57 -7.36 -17.89
N CYS A 243 -2.74 -7.97 -17.77
CA CYS A 243 -3.06 -9.30 -18.27
C CYS A 243 -4.13 -9.19 -19.35
N LEU A 244 -4.09 -10.07 -20.34
CA LEU A 244 -5.25 -10.35 -21.17
C LEU A 244 -6.12 -11.39 -20.46
N VAL A 245 -7.38 -11.04 -20.23
CA VAL A 245 -8.35 -11.83 -19.45
C VAL A 245 -9.51 -12.18 -20.36
N SER A 246 -9.85 -13.47 -20.50
CA SER A 246 -10.98 -13.90 -21.33
C SER A 246 -11.46 -15.31 -20.97
N ARG A 247 -12.76 -15.54 -21.17
CA ARG A 247 -13.40 -16.87 -21.09
C ARG A 247 -13.09 -17.76 -22.30
N VAL A 248 -12.70 -17.16 -23.41
CA VAL A 248 -12.43 -17.87 -24.66
C VAL A 248 -10.94 -17.81 -25.00
N PRO A 249 -10.41 -18.79 -25.76
CA PRO A 249 -9.05 -18.70 -26.29
C PRO A 249 -8.86 -17.49 -27.20
N LEU A 250 -7.62 -17.02 -27.33
CA LEU A 250 -7.26 -15.82 -28.12
C LEU A 250 -7.87 -15.79 -29.53
N ASN A 251 -7.91 -16.93 -30.22
CA ASN A 251 -8.43 -17.03 -31.59
C ASN A 251 -9.96 -16.86 -31.72
N GLN A 252 -10.69 -16.80 -30.61
CA GLN A 252 -12.13 -16.57 -30.56
C GLN A 252 -12.50 -15.19 -30.01
N VAL A 253 -11.50 -14.38 -29.63
CA VAL A 253 -11.71 -13.00 -29.19
C VAL A 253 -12.16 -12.14 -30.37
N LYS A 254 -13.25 -11.41 -30.17
CA LYS A 254 -13.88 -10.52 -31.16
C LYS A 254 -13.73 -9.05 -30.80
N GLU A 255 -13.48 -8.74 -29.53
CA GLU A 255 -13.31 -7.37 -29.04
C GLU A 255 -12.48 -7.39 -27.75
N VAL A 256 -11.65 -6.36 -27.54
CA VAL A 256 -10.89 -6.15 -26.31
C VAL A 256 -11.36 -4.89 -25.61
N ARG A 257 -11.70 -4.97 -24.33
CA ARG A 257 -12.12 -3.83 -23.50
C ARG A 257 -11.12 -3.49 -22.43
N SER A 258 -10.94 -2.22 -22.15
CA SER A 258 -10.32 -1.73 -20.90
C SER A 258 -10.50 -0.23 -20.77
N LYS A 259 -9.89 0.35 -19.75
CA LYS A 259 -9.68 1.80 -19.70
C LYS A 259 -8.70 2.21 -20.81
N ASP A 260 -8.93 3.39 -21.40
CA ASP A 260 -8.10 4.01 -22.45
C ASP A 260 -6.58 3.90 -22.18
N GLN A 261 -6.16 4.22 -20.96
CA GLN A 261 -4.76 4.13 -20.53
C GLN A 261 -4.21 2.71 -20.59
N ALA A 262 -4.97 1.71 -20.14
CA ALA A 262 -4.53 0.32 -20.15
C ALA A 262 -4.46 -0.26 -21.57
N LEU A 263 -5.42 0.12 -22.44
CA LEU A 263 -5.36 -0.22 -23.87
C LEU A 263 -4.16 0.43 -24.55
N GLY A 264 -3.90 1.70 -24.23
CA GLY A 264 -2.77 2.45 -24.76
C GLY A 264 -1.42 1.85 -24.39
N GLN A 265 -1.32 1.29 -23.18
CA GLN A 265 -0.13 0.64 -22.63
C GLN A 265 0.10 -0.80 -23.10
N CYS A 266 -0.81 -1.41 -23.86
CA CYS A 266 -0.68 -2.78 -24.36
C CYS A 266 -0.82 -2.86 -25.88
N ARG A 267 -0.58 -1.75 -26.58
CA ARG A 267 -0.94 -1.58 -27.99
C ARG A 267 -0.10 -2.49 -28.87
N GLU A 268 1.18 -2.61 -28.58
CA GLU A 268 2.10 -3.44 -29.38
C GLU A 268 1.75 -4.91 -29.25
N TRP A 269 1.51 -5.37 -28.01
CA TRP A 269 1.11 -6.75 -27.77
C TRP A 269 -0.24 -7.09 -28.41
N LEU A 270 -1.25 -6.21 -28.26
CA LEU A 270 -2.57 -6.39 -28.86
C LEU A 270 -2.50 -6.43 -30.39
N HIS A 271 -1.70 -5.55 -31.00
CA HIS A 271 -1.52 -5.54 -32.46
C HIS A 271 -0.83 -6.83 -32.97
N ALA A 272 0.14 -7.35 -32.21
CA ALA A 272 0.88 -8.57 -32.58
C ALA A 272 0.05 -9.86 -32.39
N ASN A 273 -0.75 -9.95 -31.33
CA ASN A 273 -1.43 -11.20 -30.93
C ASN A 273 -2.92 -11.25 -31.31
N LEU A 274 -3.58 -10.10 -31.48
CA LEU A 274 -4.99 -9.99 -31.84
C LEU A 274 -5.18 -9.03 -33.04
N PRO A 275 -4.53 -9.29 -34.18
CA PRO A 275 -4.58 -8.39 -35.33
C PRO A 275 -6.01 -8.25 -35.85
N GLY A 276 -6.48 -7.01 -35.97
CA GLY A 276 -7.82 -6.69 -36.48
C GLY A 276 -8.96 -6.83 -35.47
N VAL A 277 -8.68 -7.20 -34.22
CA VAL A 277 -9.67 -7.19 -33.13
C VAL A 277 -9.86 -5.75 -32.64
N PRO A 278 -11.08 -5.19 -32.67
CA PRO A 278 -11.34 -3.84 -32.17
C PRO A 278 -11.12 -3.72 -30.66
N THR A 279 -10.63 -2.55 -30.23
CA THR A 279 -10.51 -2.16 -28.83
C THR A 279 -11.59 -1.15 -28.46
N MET A 280 -12.22 -1.29 -27.30
CA MET A 280 -13.25 -0.38 -26.80
C MET A 280 -12.93 0.10 -25.38
N ASP A 281 -13.00 1.42 -25.17
CA ASP A 281 -12.76 2.02 -23.87
C ASP A 281 -13.98 1.87 -22.95
N VAL A 282 -13.71 1.60 -21.67
CA VAL A 282 -14.71 1.52 -20.61
C VAL A 282 -14.22 2.26 -19.36
N VAL A 283 -15.12 2.41 -18.39
CA VAL A 283 -14.88 3.24 -17.20
C VAL A 283 -13.73 2.76 -16.31
N SER A 284 -13.40 1.46 -16.30
CA SER A 284 -12.27 0.93 -15.54
C SER A 284 -11.78 -0.42 -16.08
N THR A 285 -10.56 -0.82 -15.71
CA THR A 285 -10.01 -2.15 -16.01
C THR A 285 -10.85 -3.26 -15.40
N ALA A 286 -11.38 -3.06 -14.19
CA ALA A 286 -12.21 -4.06 -13.53
C ALA A 286 -13.59 -4.22 -14.18
N GLU A 287 -14.18 -3.10 -14.63
CA GLU A 287 -15.42 -3.14 -15.40
C GLU A 287 -15.24 -3.92 -16.72
N ALA A 288 -14.07 -3.82 -17.36
CA ALA A 288 -13.79 -4.62 -18.55
C ALA A 288 -13.82 -6.12 -18.27
N VAL A 289 -13.29 -6.57 -17.13
CA VAL A 289 -13.34 -7.99 -16.75
C VAL A 289 -14.76 -8.42 -16.41
N ARG A 290 -15.54 -7.58 -15.70
CA ARG A 290 -16.96 -7.84 -15.45
C ARG A 290 -17.73 -8.03 -16.76
N MET A 291 -17.48 -7.19 -17.75
CA MET A 291 -18.08 -7.34 -19.08
C MET A 291 -17.61 -8.62 -19.79
N ALA A 292 -16.32 -8.98 -19.68
CA ALA A 292 -15.77 -10.19 -20.25
C ALA A 292 -16.26 -11.49 -19.57
N SER A 293 -16.73 -11.42 -18.33
CA SER A 293 -17.38 -12.56 -17.65
C SER A 293 -18.80 -12.82 -18.16
N GLU A 294 -19.48 -11.76 -18.63
CA GLU A 294 -20.87 -11.78 -19.10
C GLU A 294 -21.03 -11.93 -20.62
N LEU A 295 -20.09 -11.40 -21.41
CA LEU A 295 -20.19 -11.31 -22.87
C LEU A 295 -19.25 -12.28 -23.57
N ASP A 296 -19.81 -13.11 -24.46
CA ASP A 296 -19.02 -14.05 -25.25
C ASP A 296 -18.14 -13.34 -26.29
N GLY A 297 -16.89 -13.78 -26.40
CA GLY A 297 -15.91 -13.23 -27.35
C GLY A 297 -15.33 -11.87 -26.94
N VAL A 298 -15.64 -11.36 -25.75
CA VAL A 298 -15.00 -10.17 -25.19
C VAL A 298 -13.79 -10.60 -24.34
N ALA A 299 -12.65 -9.97 -24.59
CA ALA A 299 -11.49 -10.02 -23.72
C ALA A 299 -11.31 -8.68 -23.00
N ALA A 300 -10.60 -8.70 -21.88
CA ALA A 300 -10.29 -7.53 -21.09
C ALA A 300 -8.78 -7.38 -20.89
N VAL A 301 -8.30 -6.14 -20.84
CA VAL A 301 -6.97 -5.82 -20.32
C VAL A 301 -7.12 -5.37 -18.88
N ALA A 302 -6.59 -6.11 -17.92
CA ALA A 302 -6.75 -5.79 -16.49
C ALA A 302 -5.67 -6.44 -15.62
N SER A 303 -5.73 -6.20 -14.31
CA SER A 303 -4.87 -6.89 -13.34
C SER A 303 -5.28 -8.35 -13.15
N VAL A 304 -4.34 -9.18 -12.71
CA VAL A 304 -4.63 -10.55 -12.26
C VAL A 304 -5.67 -10.59 -11.13
N LEU A 305 -5.66 -9.62 -10.22
CA LEU A 305 -6.64 -9.54 -9.14
C LEU A 305 -8.07 -9.39 -9.70
N SER A 306 -8.24 -8.58 -10.74
CA SER A 306 -9.55 -8.42 -11.36
C SER A 306 -10.01 -9.69 -12.07
N ALA A 307 -9.09 -10.44 -12.69
CA ALA A 307 -9.39 -11.73 -13.29
C ALA A 307 -9.89 -12.74 -12.24
N GLN A 308 -9.20 -12.80 -11.09
CA GLN A 308 -9.58 -13.65 -9.96
C GLN A 308 -10.93 -13.26 -9.36
N HIS A 309 -11.17 -11.96 -9.13
CA HIS A 309 -12.40 -11.46 -8.53
C HIS A 309 -13.66 -11.82 -9.35
N TYR A 310 -13.56 -11.79 -10.69
CA TYR A 310 -14.67 -12.13 -11.59
C TYR A 310 -14.59 -13.56 -12.14
N GLU A 311 -13.66 -14.38 -11.62
CA GLU A 311 -13.46 -15.78 -12.03
C GLU A 311 -13.26 -15.97 -13.54
N VAL A 312 -12.58 -15.03 -14.19
CA VAL A 312 -12.28 -15.09 -15.63
C VAL A 312 -10.83 -15.53 -15.84
N PRO A 313 -10.56 -16.54 -16.69
CA PRO A 313 -9.20 -16.99 -16.93
C PRO A 313 -8.28 -15.92 -17.52
N VAL A 314 -7.04 -15.88 -17.02
CA VAL A 314 -5.96 -15.11 -17.62
C VAL A 314 -5.41 -15.88 -18.83
N GLN A 315 -5.43 -15.26 -20.01
CA GLN A 315 -4.90 -15.82 -21.26
C GLN A 315 -3.42 -15.47 -21.48
N ALA A 316 -3.00 -14.30 -21.02
CA ALA A 316 -1.63 -13.84 -21.08
C ALA A 316 -1.34 -12.86 -19.94
N GLN A 317 -0.13 -12.92 -19.38
CA GLN A 317 0.38 -12.01 -18.34
C GLN A 317 1.49 -11.13 -18.91
N GLY A 318 1.76 -9.99 -18.26
CA GLY A 318 2.82 -9.08 -18.68
C GLY A 318 2.67 -8.55 -20.10
N ILE A 319 1.45 -8.18 -20.53
CA ILE A 319 1.18 -7.75 -21.91
C ILE A 319 1.43 -6.25 -22.17
N GLN A 320 1.83 -5.52 -21.14
CA GLN A 320 2.18 -4.10 -21.26
C GLN A 320 3.43 -3.90 -22.14
N ASP A 321 3.44 -2.81 -22.89
CA ASP A 321 4.52 -2.45 -23.83
C ASP A 321 5.81 -2.06 -23.09
N ARG A 322 5.73 -1.71 -21.78
CA ARG A 322 6.85 -1.33 -20.93
C ARG A 322 6.87 -2.09 -19.61
N ASP A 323 8.03 -2.58 -19.20
CA ASP A 323 8.26 -3.30 -17.94
C ASP A 323 8.46 -2.39 -16.72
N ASP A 324 8.73 -1.10 -16.93
CA ASP A 324 8.95 -0.08 -15.89
C ASP A 324 7.68 0.72 -15.49
N ASN A 325 6.49 0.16 -15.74
CA ASN A 325 5.22 0.79 -15.41
C ASN A 325 4.92 0.70 -13.90
N VAL A 326 4.98 1.83 -13.21
CA VAL A 326 4.75 1.92 -11.76
C VAL A 326 3.80 3.07 -11.49
N THR A 327 2.78 2.81 -10.67
CA THR A 327 1.90 3.86 -10.15
C THR A 327 2.23 4.12 -8.69
N ARG A 328 2.39 5.40 -8.36
CA ARG A 328 2.50 5.89 -6.99
C ARG A 328 1.11 6.25 -6.47
N PHE A 329 0.78 5.68 -5.33
CA PHE A 329 -0.43 5.96 -4.57
C PHE A 329 -0.05 6.64 -3.25
N LEU A 330 -0.95 7.48 -2.76
CA LEU A 330 -0.85 8.13 -1.46
C LEU A 330 -1.97 7.66 -0.56
N VAL A 331 -1.64 7.50 0.72
CA VAL A 331 -2.59 7.30 1.80
C VAL A 331 -2.82 8.65 2.46
N ILE A 332 -4.06 9.11 2.46
CA ILE A 332 -4.48 10.36 3.09
C ILE A 332 -5.28 10.09 4.36
N GLY A 333 -5.14 10.95 5.36
CA GLY A 333 -5.86 10.84 6.63
C GLY A 333 -5.74 12.11 7.46
N LYS A 334 -6.39 12.10 8.63
CA LYS A 334 -6.26 13.17 9.64
C LYS A 334 -4.98 13.01 10.47
N THR A 335 -4.41 11.81 10.46
CA THR A 335 -3.19 11.45 11.18
C THR A 335 -1.96 12.10 10.56
N GLN A 336 -1.08 12.62 11.41
CA GLN A 336 0.24 13.09 11.02
C GLN A 336 1.26 12.02 11.42
N ALA A 337 2.01 11.49 10.45
CA ALA A 337 3.04 10.51 10.76
C ALA A 337 4.16 11.16 11.59
N LYS A 338 4.78 10.35 12.44
CA LYS A 338 5.91 10.79 13.27
C LYS A 338 7.22 10.67 12.49
N PRO A 339 8.26 11.44 12.83
CA PRO A 339 9.55 11.29 12.18
C PRO A 339 10.11 9.89 12.39
N LEU A 340 10.49 9.22 11.30
CA LEU A 340 11.31 8.02 11.35
C LEU A 340 12.79 8.38 11.61
N GLY A 341 13.20 9.54 11.12
CA GLY A 341 14.54 10.11 11.26
C GLY A 341 15.55 9.51 10.27
N ASN A 342 16.78 10.03 10.33
CA ASN A 342 17.92 9.58 9.52
C ASN A 342 17.68 9.64 7.99
N GLY A 343 16.93 10.63 7.51
CA GLY A 343 16.65 10.81 6.08
C GLY A 343 15.75 9.71 5.48
N LYS A 344 15.01 8.98 6.32
CA LYS A 344 14.06 7.95 5.89
C LYS A 344 12.63 8.47 5.77
N ASP A 345 12.44 9.78 5.86
CA ASP A 345 11.16 10.45 5.69
C ASP A 345 11.13 11.20 4.35
N LYS A 346 9.95 11.29 3.77
CA LYS A 346 9.67 12.16 2.62
C LYS A 346 8.61 13.17 3.05
N THR A 347 8.80 14.41 2.67
CA THR A 347 7.83 15.49 2.87
C THR A 347 7.32 15.99 1.54
N SER A 348 6.00 16.19 1.44
CA SER A 348 5.34 16.79 0.28
C SER A 348 4.82 18.18 0.61
N LEU A 349 5.04 19.14 -0.30
CA LEU A 349 4.58 20.51 -0.21
C LEU A 349 3.86 20.94 -1.48
N VAL A 350 2.96 21.91 -1.34
CA VAL A 350 2.50 22.75 -2.44
C VAL A 350 2.89 24.18 -2.17
N ILE A 351 3.41 24.85 -3.17
CA ILE A 351 3.74 26.27 -3.09
C ILE A 351 3.15 27.03 -4.27
N SER A 352 2.92 28.33 -4.11
CA SER A 352 2.76 29.26 -5.23
C SER A 352 3.88 30.30 -5.22
N LEU A 353 4.31 30.67 -6.42
CA LEU A 353 5.39 31.63 -6.63
C LEU A 353 4.82 33.01 -6.95
N LYS A 354 5.59 34.05 -6.61
CA LYS A 354 5.39 35.39 -7.17
C LYS A 354 5.76 35.37 -8.65
N ASP A 355 5.00 36.09 -9.49
CA ASP A 355 5.32 36.24 -10.92
C ASP A 355 6.48 37.23 -11.11
N GLU A 356 7.71 36.75 -10.91
CA GLU A 356 8.93 37.54 -11.11
C GLU A 356 10.10 36.69 -11.65
N PRO A 357 11.05 37.29 -12.39
CA PRO A 357 12.26 36.59 -12.83
C PRO A 357 13.05 35.99 -11.65
N GLY A 358 13.38 34.71 -11.79
CA GLY A 358 14.13 33.95 -10.78
C GLY A 358 13.31 33.48 -9.58
N ALA A 359 11.96 33.65 -9.57
CA ALA A 359 11.12 33.21 -8.46
C ALA A 359 11.34 31.74 -8.10
N LEU A 360 11.36 30.84 -9.09
CA LEU A 360 11.58 29.42 -8.85
C LEU A 360 12.98 29.13 -8.27
N GLU A 361 14.03 29.80 -8.75
CA GLU A 361 15.39 29.62 -8.24
C GLU A 361 15.49 30.06 -6.77
N LYS A 362 14.94 31.23 -6.43
CA LYS A 362 14.89 31.75 -5.05
C LYS A 362 14.17 30.80 -4.12
N THR A 363 13.10 30.16 -4.58
CA THR A 363 12.32 29.18 -3.82
C THR A 363 13.04 27.84 -3.64
N LEU A 364 13.84 27.40 -4.62
CA LEU A 364 14.57 26.12 -4.51
C LEU A 364 15.88 26.24 -3.72
N ARG A 365 16.48 27.44 -3.70
CA ARG A 365 17.72 27.75 -2.99
C ARG A 365 17.73 27.34 -1.51
N PRO A 366 16.67 27.58 -0.70
CA PRO A 366 16.61 27.17 0.70
C PRO A 366 16.87 25.68 0.93
N PHE A 367 16.41 24.82 0.00
CA PHE A 367 16.62 23.38 0.07
C PHE A 367 18.05 23.01 -0.33
N GLY A 368 18.51 23.52 -1.48
CA GLY A 368 19.83 23.21 -2.03
C GLY A 368 20.98 23.67 -1.14
N SER A 369 20.89 24.86 -0.55
CA SER A 369 21.93 25.41 0.34
C SER A 369 22.09 24.61 1.64
N ARG A 370 21.08 23.84 2.03
CA ARG A 370 21.04 23.00 3.24
C ARG A 370 21.23 21.51 2.95
N GLY A 371 21.52 21.14 1.70
CA GLY A 371 21.69 19.74 1.29
C GLY A 371 20.40 18.91 1.36
N ILE A 372 19.22 19.55 1.30
CA ILE A 372 17.93 18.86 1.28
C ILE A 372 17.65 18.40 -0.15
N ASN A 373 17.57 17.08 -0.35
CA ASN A 373 17.38 16.51 -1.67
C ASN A 373 15.91 16.57 -2.11
N LEU A 374 15.64 17.27 -3.22
CA LEU A 374 14.34 17.26 -3.87
C LEU A 374 14.21 16.00 -4.72
N SER A 375 13.14 15.24 -4.51
CA SER A 375 12.85 14.02 -5.27
C SER A 375 11.78 14.21 -6.35
N LYS A 376 11.02 15.32 -6.30
CA LYS A 376 10.02 15.69 -7.30
C LYS A 376 9.80 17.20 -7.30
N ILE A 377 9.63 17.76 -8.50
CA ILE A 377 9.03 19.08 -8.69
C ILE A 377 8.11 19.04 -9.91
N GLU A 378 6.85 19.41 -9.72
CA GLU A 378 5.84 19.43 -10.78
C GLU A 378 5.09 20.76 -10.76
N SER A 379 5.06 21.47 -11.89
CA SER A 379 4.36 22.73 -12.02
C SER A 379 2.96 22.54 -12.58
N ARG A 380 2.00 23.31 -12.09
CA ARG A 380 0.61 23.22 -12.53
C ARG A 380 -0.07 24.59 -12.53
N PRO A 381 -0.85 24.96 -13.55
CA PRO A 381 -1.69 26.15 -13.50
C PRO A 381 -2.70 26.07 -12.34
N SER A 382 -2.81 27.15 -11.58
CA SER A 382 -3.80 27.36 -10.54
C SER A 382 -5.19 27.55 -11.15
N ARG A 383 -6.21 26.99 -10.51
CA ARG A 383 -7.62 27.20 -10.91
C ARG A 383 -8.22 28.49 -10.34
N LYS A 384 -7.50 29.20 -9.45
CA LYS A 384 -8.03 30.37 -8.70
C LYS A 384 -7.79 31.70 -9.43
N LYS A 385 -6.68 31.84 -10.16
CA LYS A 385 -6.37 33.00 -11.01
C LYS A 385 -5.68 32.54 -12.28
N ALA A 386 -5.93 33.24 -13.39
CA ALA A 386 -5.21 33.00 -14.63
C ALA A 386 -3.73 33.30 -14.44
N TRP A 387 -2.86 32.39 -14.92
CA TRP A 387 -1.38 32.52 -14.91
C TRP A 387 -0.67 32.34 -13.56
N ASP A 388 -1.40 32.05 -12.48
CA ASP A 388 -0.78 31.58 -11.23
C ASP A 388 -0.38 30.10 -11.38
N TYR A 389 0.78 29.70 -10.83
CA TYR A 389 1.25 28.32 -10.83
C TYR A 389 1.40 27.78 -9.41
N LEU A 390 0.95 26.55 -9.22
CA LEU A 390 1.25 25.73 -8.06
C LEU A 390 2.41 24.79 -8.40
N PHE A 391 3.37 24.68 -7.49
CA PHE A 391 4.45 23.71 -7.59
C PHE A 391 4.30 22.67 -6.49
N PHE A 392 4.26 21.41 -6.89
CA PHE A 392 4.26 20.28 -5.98
C PHE A 392 5.68 19.79 -5.81
N ILE A 393 6.18 19.79 -4.59
CA ILE A 393 7.56 19.46 -4.28
C ILE A 393 7.57 18.30 -3.29
N ASP A 394 8.34 17.27 -3.62
CA ASP A 394 8.71 16.24 -2.64
C ASP A 394 10.19 16.34 -2.33
N PHE A 395 10.55 16.24 -1.05
CA PHE A 395 11.94 16.21 -0.62
C PHE A 395 12.18 15.17 0.47
N ILE A 396 13.44 14.77 0.60
CA ILE A 396 13.89 13.83 1.64
C ILE A 396 14.18 14.60 2.92
N GLY A 397 13.48 14.24 3.99
CA GLY A 397 13.47 14.95 5.27
C GLY A 397 12.06 14.98 5.86
N HIS A 398 11.98 15.19 7.17
CA HIS A 398 10.72 15.33 7.89
C HIS A 398 10.42 16.81 8.17
N HIS A 399 9.14 17.21 8.20
CA HIS A 399 8.74 18.57 8.54
C HIS A 399 9.37 19.06 9.85
N ASP A 400 9.38 18.24 10.90
CA ASP A 400 9.94 18.57 12.21
C ASP A 400 11.48 18.66 12.27
N ASP A 401 12.20 18.30 11.21
CA ASP A 401 13.67 18.40 11.20
C ASP A 401 14.10 19.87 11.23
N ALA A 402 15.08 20.21 12.07
CA ALA A 402 15.51 21.59 12.27
C ALA A 402 15.97 22.28 10.97
N ASN A 403 16.73 21.56 10.12
CA ASN A 403 17.17 22.08 8.83
C ASN A 403 16.01 22.29 7.83
N VAL A 404 14.97 21.45 7.91
CA VAL A 404 13.76 21.58 7.09
C VAL A 404 12.93 22.77 7.56
N GLN A 405 12.72 22.94 8.87
CA GLN A 405 12.05 24.12 9.43
C GLN A 405 12.75 25.42 9.02
N ASP A 406 14.08 25.46 9.04
CA ASP A 406 14.85 26.60 8.57
C ASP A 406 14.63 26.88 7.07
N ALA A 407 14.59 25.83 6.24
CA ALA A 407 14.31 25.95 4.81
C ALA A 407 12.89 26.47 4.55
N LEU A 408 11.89 25.97 5.29
CA LEU A 408 10.49 26.38 5.17
C LEU A 408 10.26 27.83 5.59
N ARG A 409 10.99 28.32 6.61
CA ARG A 409 10.93 29.73 7.02
C ARG A 409 11.46 30.66 5.92
N GLU A 410 12.62 30.35 5.35
CA GLU A 410 13.19 31.12 4.24
C GLU A 410 12.31 31.06 2.98
N LEU A 411 11.75 29.87 2.68
CA LEU A 411 10.80 29.66 1.58
C LEU A 411 9.57 30.58 1.69
N GLY A 412 9.05 30.78 2.91
CA GLY A 412 7.90 31.63 3.18
C GLY A 412 8.10 33.11 2.83
N GLU A 413 9.34 33.59 2.71
CA GLU A 413 9.63 34.97 2.29
C GLU A 413 9.44 35.17 0.77
N HIS A 414 9.56 34.08 0.00
CA HIS A 414 9.56 34.07 -1.46
C HIS A 414 8.24 33.56 -2.07
N CYS A 415 7.45 32.79 -1.33
CA CYS A 415 6.19 32.22 -1.79
C CYS A 415 4.96 33.04 -1.34
N GLU A 416 3.90 33.05 -2.14
CA GLU A 416 2.61 33.63 -1.72
C GLU A 416 1.76 32.61 -0.93
N PHE A 417 1.98 31.32 -1.21
CA PHE A 417 1.31 30.20 -0.58
C PHE A 417 2.32 29.10 -0.34
N VAL A 418 2.31 28.53 0.86
CA VAL A 418 3.05 27.31 1.21
C VAL A 418 2.10 26.44 2.01
N LYS A 419 1.85 25.24 1.53
CA LYS A 419 1.05 24.22 2.21
C LYS A 419 1.88 22.97 2.38
N TRP A 420 2.01 22.55 3.63
CA TRP A 420 2.53 21.22 3.95
C TRP A 420 1.43 20.19 3.75
N LEU A 421 1.70 19.18 2.93
CA LEU A 421 0.75 18.10 2.66
C LEU A 421 0.96 16.88 3.55
N GLY A 422 2.10 16.77 4.23
CA GLY A 422 2.43 15.61 5.05
C GLY A 422 3.91 15.23 4.96
N SER A 423 4.39 14.63 6.04
CA SER A 423 5.70 13.98 6.13
C SER A 423 5.45 12.54 6.49
N TYR A 424 6.05 11.60 5.76
CA TYR A 424 5.70 10.19 5.86
C TYR A 424 6.90 9.29 5.57
N PRO A 425 6.87 8.03 6.04
CA PRO A 425 7.97 7.10 5.82
C PRO A 425 8.28 6.91 4.33
N ASN A 426 9.56 7.00 4.00
CA ASN A 426 10.11 6.75 2.67
C ASN A 426 10.89 5.42 2.68
N VAL A 427 10.23 4.37 3.16
CA VAL A 427 10.77 3.01 3.23
C VAL A 427 9.89 2.08 2.39
N GLY A 428 10.49 1.19 1.59
CA GLY A 428 9.75 0.30 0.68
C GLY A 428 9.58 0.87 -0.73
N ARG A 429 10.66 0.79 -1.52
CA ARG A 429 10.58 0.92 -2.98
C ARG A 429 10.15 -0.40 -3.58
#